data_AF-A0A1J4Q1E8-F1
#
_entry.id   AF-A0A1J4Q1E8-F1
#
_cell.length_a   1.000
_cell.length_b   1.000
_cell.length_c   1.000
_cell.angle_alpha   90.00
_cell.angle_beta   90.00
_cell.angle_gamma   90.00
#
_symmetry.space_group_name_H-M   'P 1'
#
loop_
_entity.id
_entity.type
_entity.pdbx_description
1 polymer ?
#
loop_
_entity_poly.entity_id
_entity_poly.type
_entity_poly.pdbx_seq_one_letter_code
_entity_poly.pdbx_strand_id
1 'polypeptide(L)' 'MDTVLGFLRKLNASVDTIAWDRDLIEARILDSLAFVEFLLLIEELTGEPVDLATTDVNNFRTLERINAFLTEGASHAHA' A
#
# COMPACT_ATOMS: atom_id res chain seq x y z
N MET A 1 5.27 -0.14 -9.04
CA MET A 1 4.10 -0.96 -8.67
C MET A 1 4.45 -2.43 -8.45
N ASP A 2 5.44 -2.96 -9.17
CA ASP A 2 5.87 -4.36 -9.09
C ASP A 2 6.23 -4.83 -7.68
N THR A 3 6.92 -3.97 -6.90
CA THR A 3 7.26 -4.24 -5.50
C THR A 3 6.03 -4.42 -4.61
N VAL A 4 5.01 -3.57 -4.77
CA VAL A 4 3.75 -3.64 -4.01
C VAL A 4 2.99 -4.92 -4.36
N LEU A 5 2.85 -5.24 -5.65
CA LEU A 5 2.22 -6.48 -6.08
C LEU A 5 2.98 -7.72 -5.58
N GLY A 6 4.31 -7.66 -5.57
CA GLY A 6 5.16 -8.71 -5.01
C GLY A 6 4.93 -8.92 -3.51
N PHE A 7 4.77 -7.84 -2.75
CA PHE A 7 4.45 -7.89 -1.33
C PHE A 7 3.07 -8.51 -1.08
N LEU A 8 2.04 -8.04 -1.79
CA LEU A 8 0.68 -8.58 -1.64
C LEU A 8 0.57 -10.06 -2.04
N ARG A 9 1.32 -10.50 -3.05
CA ARG A 9 1.42 -11.92 -3.42
C ARG A 9 2.13 -12.77 -2.36
N LYS A 10 3.12 -12.23 -1.64
CA LYS A 10 3.77 -12.94 -0.53
C LYS A 10 2.78 -13.16 0.62
N LEU A 11 1.92 -12.18 0.90
CA LEU A 11 0.89 -12.28 1.92
C LEU A 11 -0.22 -13.26 1.53
N ASN A 12 -0.59 -13.28 0.25
CA ASN A 12 -1.61 -14.19 -0.26
C ASN A 12 -1.19 -14.84 -1.57
N ALA A 13 -0.48 -15.97 -1.46
CA ALA A 13 0.01 -16.75 -2.60
C ALA A 13 -1.12 -17.35 -3.47
N SER A 14 -2.35 -17.41 -2.95
CA SER A 14 -3.50 -17.99 -3.64
C SER A 14 -4.21 -17.00 -4.58
N VAL A 15 -3.78 -15.73 -4.63
CA VAL A 15 -4.38 -14.71 -5.48
C VAL A 15 -3.45 -14.41 -6.66
N ASP A 16 -3.71 -15.06 -7.79
CA ASP A 16 -3.00 -14.78 -9.06
C ASP A 16 -3.23 -13.34 -9.54
N THR A 17 -4.46 -12.84 -9.37
CA THR A 17 -4.88 -11.53 -9.86
C THR A 17 -5.69 -10.78 -8.79
N ILE A 18 -5.15 -9.66 -8.30
CA ILE A 18 -5.84 -8.74 -7.41
C ILE A 18 -6.44 -7.64 -8.29
N ALA A 19 -7.78 -7.48 -8.24
CA ALA A 19 -8.44 -6.39 -8.95
C ALA A 19 -8.06 -5.03 -8.34
N TRP A 20 -8.06 -3.99 -9.17
CA TRP A 20 -7.56 -2.67 -8.78
C TRP A 20 -8.41 -1.99 -7.68
N ASP A 21 -9.72 -2.23 -7.75
CA ASP A 21 -10.77 -1.75 -6.85
C ASP A 21 -11.00 -2.67 -5.64
N ARG A 22 -10.30 -3.81 -5.56
CA ARG A 22 -10.48 -4.79 -4.49
C ARG A 22 -10.03 -4.23 -3.16
N ASP A 23 -10.90 -4.33 -2.15
CA ASP A 23 -10.54 -4.00 -0.77
C ASP A 23 -9.62 -5.10 -0.18
N LEU A 24 -8.36 -4.75 0.03
CA LEU A 24 -7.29 -5.60 0.55
C LEU A 24 -7.47 -5.92 2.02
N ILE A 25 -8.12 -5.04 2.78
CA ILE A 25 -8.35 -5.21 4.23
C ILE A 25 -9.56 -6.11 4.45
N GLU A 26 -10.66 -5.87 3.73
CA GLU A 26 -11.82 -6.76 3.76
C GLU A 26 -11.48 -8.15 3.24
N ALA A 27 -10.66 -8.24 2.18
CA ALA A 27 -10.17 -9.51 1.67
C ALA A 27 -9.16 -10.21 2.60
N ARG A 28 -8.80 -9.61 3.74
CA ARG A 28 -7.79 -10.10 4.70
C ARG A 28 -6.44 -10.39 4.03
N ILE A 29 -6.11 -9.63 2.99
CA ILE A 29 -4.80 -9.64 2.35
C ILE A 29 -3.86 -8.74 3.14
N LEU A 30 -4.34 -7.55 3.54
CA LEU A 30 -3.66 -6.66 4.47
C LEU A 30 -4.37 -6.72 5.83
N ASP A 31 -3.83 -7.53 6.73
CA ASP A 31 -4.20 -7.52 8.14
C ASP A 31 -3.42 -6.45 8.93
N SER A 32 -3.72 -6.31 10.23
CA SER A 32 -3.16 -5.24 11.07
C SER A 32 -1.64 -5.27 11.18
N LEU A 33 -1.00 -6.45 11.11
CA LEU A 33 0.45 -6.57 11.19
C LEU A 33 1.07 -6.32 9.82
N ALA A 34 0.53 -6.97 8.78
CA ALA A 34 0.96 -6.78 7.41
C ALA A 34 0.85 -5.32 6.95
N PHE A 35 -0.11 -4.57 7.48
CA PHE A 35 -0.25 -3.14 7.21
C PHE A 35 0.94 -2.32 7.71
N VAL A 36 1.47 -2.62 8.90
CA VAL A 36 2.67 -1.94 9.43
C VAL A 36 3.89 -2.25 8.55
N GLU A 37 4.07 -3.51 8.15
CA GLU A 37 5.12 -3.91 7.22
C GLU A 37 4.96 -3.24 5.84
N PHE A 38 3.71 -3.09 5.39
CA PHE A 38 3.40 -2.41 4.14
C PHE A 38 3.77 -0.93 4.18
N LEU A 39 3.54 -0.25 5.31
CA LEU A 39 3.92 1.15 5.45
C LEU A 39 5.43 1.33 5.41
N LEU A 40 6.19 0.47 6.09
CA LEU A 40 7.65 0.45 6.00
C LEU A 40 8.12 0.27 4.55
N LEU A 41 7.47 -0.61 3.79
CA LEU A 41 7.76 -0.78 2.37
C LEU A 41 7.48 0.50 1.56
N ILE A 42 6.37 1.20 1.86
CA ILE A 42 6.04 2.46 1.20
C ILE A 42 7.10 3.52 1.55
N GLU A 43 7.51 3.64 2.81
CA GLU A 43 8.59 4.54 3.25
C GLU A 43 9.90 4.26 2.52
N GLU A 44 10.27 2.99 2.34
CA GLU A 44 11.46 2.60 1.59
C GLU A 44 11.35 2.97 0.09
N LEU A 45 10.14 2.89 -0.48
CA LEU A 45 9.89 3.20 -1.89
C LEU A 45 9.82 4.71 -2.15
N THR A 46 9.26 5.49 -1.22
CA THR A 46 9.12 6.95 -1.35
C THR A 46 10.35 7.68 -0.81
N GLY A 47 11.10 7.06 0.11
CA GLY A 47 12.16 7.70 0.87
C GLY A 47 11.66 8.63 1.98
N GLU A 48 10.35 8.69 2.21
CA GLU A 48 9.69 9.61 3.14
C GLU A 48 8.94 8.82 4.23
N PRO A 49 9.01 9.26 5.51
CA PRO A 49 8.28 8.60 6.58
C PRO A 49 6.76 8.73 6.37
N VAL A 50 6.03 7.64 6.58
CA VAL A 50 4.58 7.59 6.47
C VAL A 50 3.99 7.72 7.85
N ASP A 51 3.40 8.88 8.13
CA ASP A 51 2.77 9.12 9.43
C ASP A 51 1.39 8.45 9.50
N LEU A 52 1.32 7.37 10.27
CA LEU A 52 0.10 6.64 10.61
C LEU A 52 -0.99 7.51 11.27
N ALA A 53 -0.63 8.59 11.95
CA ALA A 53 -1.59 9.46 12.61
C ALA A 53 -2.35 10.35 11.63
N THR A 54 -1.72 10.70 10.51
CA THR A 54 -2.29 11.57 9.48
C THR A 54 -2.73 10.78 8.24
N THR A 55 -2.14 9.60 8.03
CA THR A 55 -2.44 8.77 6.87
C THR A 55 -3.62 7.86 7.17
N ASP A 56 -4.73 8.12 6.48
CA ASP A 56 -5.92 7.28 6.59
C ASP A 56 -5.67 5.90 5.96
N VAL A 57 -5.91 4.84 6.74
CA VAL A 57 -5.88 3.44 6.29
C VAL A 57 -6.72 3.21 5.02
N ASN A 58 -7.78 4.00 4.83
CA ASN A 58 -8.62 3.99 3.65
C ASN A 58 -7.80 4.21 2.37
N ASN A 59 -6.72 5.00 2.40
CA ASN A 59 -5.83 5.25 1.25
C ASN A 59 -5.05 4.01 0.80
N PHE A 60 -5.04 2.96 1.61
CA PHE A 60 -4.37 1.70 1.30
C PHE A 60 -5.33 0.52 1.14
N ARG A 61 -6.65 0.78 1.14
CA ARG A 61 -7.65 -0.27 0.96
C ARG A 61 -7.61 -0.90 -0.42
N THR A 62 -7.29 -0.15 -1.47
CA THR A 62 -7.32 -0.65 -2.85
C THR A 62 -6.03 -0.32 -3.58
N LEU A 63 -5.69 -1.10 -4.60
CA LEU A 63 -4.50 -0.86 -5.43
C LEU A 63 -4.59 0.50 -6.14
N GLU A 64 -5.78 0.94 -6.53
CA GLU A 64 -5.98 2.28 -7.11
C GLU A 64 -5.52 3.38 -6.17
N ARG A 65 -5.92 3.30 -4.90
CA ARG A 65 -5.58 4.35 -3.91
C ARG A 65 -4.11 4.28 -3.52
N ILE A 66 -3.55 3.08 -3.40
CA ILE A 66 -2.11 2.90 -3.19
C ILE A 66 -1.33 3.50 -4.37
N ASN A 67 -1.76 3.22 -5.60
CA ASN A 67 -1.13 3.78 -6.78
C ASN A 67 -1.21 5.31 -6.78
N ALA A 68 -2.41 5.85 -6.52
CA ALA A 68 -2.63 7.29 -6.40
C ALA A 68 -1.70 7.90 -5.35
N PHE A 69 -1.63 7.31 -4.15
CA PHE A 69 -0.74 7.75 -3.09
C PHE A 69 0.74 7.74 -3.51
N LEU A 70 1.20 6.70 -4.20
CA LEU A 70 2.57 6.64 -4.71
C LEU A 70 2.84 7.67 -5.82
N THR A 71 1.86 7.93 -6.69
CA THR A 71 1.99 8.93 -7.77
C THR A 71 1.84 10.37 -7.29
N GLU A 72 1.00 10.62 -6.28
CA GLU A 72 0.74 11.95 -5.72
C GLU A 72 1.73 12.29 -4.60
N GLY A 73 2.13 11.33 -3.77
CA GLY A 73 3.17 11.49 -2.75
C GLY A 73 4.54 11.83 -3.34
N ALA A 74 4.80 11.42 -4.58
CA ALA A 74 5.98 11.87 -5.34
C ALA A 74 5.97 13.38 -5.66
N SER A 75 4.81 14.06 -5.55
CA SER A 75 4.67 15.50 -5.82
C SER A 75 4.81 16.39 -4.58
N HIS A 76 4.98 15.84 -3.37
CA HIS A 76 5.37 16.63 -2.18
C HIS A 76 6.90 16.73 -1.99
N ALA A 77 7.68 16.33 -3.01
CA ALA A 77 9.06 16.78 -3.12
C ALA A 77 9.08 18.29 -3.37
N HIS A 78 9.65 19.03 -2.41
CA HIS A 78 10.07 20.44 -2.45
C HIS A 78 9.09 21.49 -1.90
N ALA A 79 9.29 21.83 -0.62
CA ALA A 79 9.28 23.21 -0.14
C ALA A 79 10.37 23.38 0.93
#